data_AF-W7YVA1-F1
#
_entry.id   AF-W7YVA1-F1
#
_cell.length_a   1.000
_cell.length_b   1.000
_cell.length_c   1.000
_cell.angle_alpha   90.00
_cell.angle_beta   90.00
_cell.angle_gamma   90.00
#
_symmetry.space_group_name_H-M   'P 1'
#
loop_
_entity.id
_entity.type
_entity.pdbx_description
1 polymer ?
#
loop_
_entity_poly.entity_id
_entity_poly.type
_entity_poly.pdbx_seq_one_letter_code
_entity_poly.pdbx_strand_id
1 'polypeptide(L)'
;MFKKTLTICMSLALAASISACGSKDNSNTSAEASKTTSTEATGGDSSKSYVPKELNVQFVPSQNADTLEAKTKPLEKLLGDKLGIPVHVTVSPDYNTIVEAMASKQVDVGFLPPNAYVLAHDKKKTVDLLLQAQRYGVKDETGEDTTDKVDFYKSMIIVKKDSPIQSLKDLKGKKIGWQNVTSSAGYVFPAAELKQEGIDPDKDVQGVTIKGHDAAIMALLNGQVDAVAVFQDARNTVKKDVPDVFAKLVYSITLPKSLTTR
;
A
#
# COMPACT_ATOMS: atom_id res chain seq x y z
N MET A 1 25.73 53.17 11.05
CA MET A 1 25.79 52.70 12.45
C MET A 1 25.91 51.18 12.47
N PHE A 2 26.92 50.72 13.19
CA PHE A 2 27.43 49.36 13.49
C PHE A 2 26.83 48.10 12.84
N LYS A 3 27.72 47.44 12.08
CA LYS A 3 27.79 45.99 11.80
C LYS A 3 28.10 45.20 13.07
N LYS A 4 27.75 43.90 13.08
CA LYS A 4 28.63 42.82 13.58
C LYS A 4 28.22 41.45 13.00
N THR A 5 29.01 40.99 12.04
CA THR A 5 29.27 39.58 11.72
C THR A 5 30.23 39.00 12.75
N LEU A 6 30.11 37.71 13.07
CA LEU A 6 31.21 36.95 13.67
C LEU A 6 31.26 35.54 13.07
N THR A 7 32.27 35.35 12.23
CA THR A 7 32.87 34.09 11.80
C THR A 7 33.97 33.73 12.78
N ILE A 8 34.06 32.48 13.28
CA ILE A 8 35.34 31.86 13.70
C ILE A 8 35.33 30.38 13.31
N CYS A 9 36.40 30.02 12.60
CA CYS A 9 36.79 28.70 12.09
C CYS A 9 37.51 27.83 13.14
N MET A 10 37.78 26.58 12.72
CA MET A 10 38.96 25.75 13.05
C MET A 10 38.88 25.00 14.39
N SER A 11 39.21 23.70 14.53
CA SER A 11 40.13 22.85 13.74
C SER A 11 39.89 21.34 14.00
N LEU A 12 40.34 20.56 13.01
CA LEU A 12 40.72 19.14 13.03
C LEU A 12 41.35 18.60 14.34
N ALA A 13 41.07 17.34 14.66
CA ALA A 13 42.11 16.35 14.96
C ALA A 13 41.60 14.90 14.77
N LEU A 14 42.36 14.17 13.95
CA LEU A 14 42.26 12.74 13.62
C LEU A 14 43.04 11.93 14.66
N ALA A 15 42.55 10.76 15.11
CA ALA A 15 43.40 9.68 15.61
C ALA A 15 42.66 8.33 15.61
N ALA A 16 42.95 7.52 14.59
CA ALA A 16 42.82 6.07 14.67
C ALA A 16 44.01 5.52 15.46
N SER A 17 43.78 4.54 16.33
CA SER A 17 44.86 3.69 16.84
C SER A 17 44.44 2.21 16.73
N ILE A 18 45.22 1.50 15.93
CA ILE A 18 45.28 0.04 15.85
C ILE A 18 46.50 -0.36 16.69
N SER A 19 46.34 -1.29 17.62
CA SER A 19 47.41 -2.11 18.21
C SER A 19 46.74 -3.33 18.84
N ALA A 20 46.81 -4.54 18.28
CA ALA A 20 47.95 -5.43 18.03
C ALA A 20 48.42 -6.20 19.28
N CYS A 21 48.10 -7.51 19.26
CA CYS A 21 48.80 -8.70 19.77
C CYS A 21 49.35 -8.78 21.21
N GLY A 22 49.13 -9.94 21.85
CA GLY A 22 50.15 -10.55 22.71
C GLY A 22 49.64 -11.49 23.80
N SER A 23 49.70 -12.80 23.56
CA SER A 23 49.54 -13.88 24.55
C SER A 23 50.81 -14.10 25.39
N LYS A 24 50.66 -14.41 26.70
CA LYS A 24 51.27 -15.57 27.41
C LYS A 24 51.07 -15.52 28.93
N ASP A 25 50.66 -16.68 29.47
CA ASP A 25 50.97 -17.36 30.76
C ASP A 25 51.12 -16.52 32.05
N ASN A 26 50.58 -16.87 33.23
CA ASN A 26 50.64 -18.20 33.84
C ASN A 26 49.77 -18.30 35.13
N SER A 27 49.34 -19.53 35.40
CA SER A 27 49.12 -20.19 36.71
C SER A 27 47.85 -19.97 37.57
N ASN A 28 47.30 -21.15 37.89
CA ASN A 28 46.66 -21.61 39.13
C ASN A 28 45.13 -21.66 39.28
N THR A 29 44.62 -22.85 38.94
CA THR A 29 43.83 -23.78 39.79
C THR A 29 42.64 -23.25 40.59
N SER A 30 41.44 -23.68 40.19
CA SER A 30 40.66 -24.67 40.95
C SER A 30 39.46 -25.14 40.12
N ALA A 31 39.44 -26.44 39.86
CA ALA A 31 38.38 -27.15 39.16
C ALA A 31 37.17 -27.39 40.07
N GLU A 32 35.98 -27.27 39.50
CA GLU A 32 34.80 -28.02 39.95
C GLU A 32 33.94 -28.36 38.73
N ALA A 33 33.39 -29.57 38.79
CA ALA A 33 33.15 -30.45 37.68
C ALA A 33 31.86 -30.16 36.89
N SER A 34 31.86 -30.41 35.58
CA SER A 34 30.63 -30.68 34.85
C SER A 34 30.81 -31.81 33.84
N LYS A 35 29.98 -32.84 34.05
CA LYS A 35 29.90 -34.12 33.35
C LYS A 35 29.63 -33.90 31.85
N THR A 36 30.52 -34.43 31.02
CA THR A 36 30.21 -34.76 29.62
C THR A 36 29.44 -36.08 29.60
N THR A 37 28.17 -36.02 29.18
CA THR A 37 27.45 -37.20 28.68
C THR A 37 27.12 -36.93 27.22
N SER A 38 27.82 -37.65 26.35
CA SER A 38 27.51 -37.82 24.94
C SER A 38 26.25 -38.68 24.80
N THR A 39 25.23 -38.16 24.12
CA THR A 39 24.12 -38.96 23.61
C THR A 39 23.76 -38.49 22.21
N GLU A 40 24.13 -39.35 21.26
CA GLU A 40 23.47 -39.71 19.99
C GLU A 40 22.82 -38.63 19.13
N ALA A 41 23.35 -38.56 17.91
CA ALA A 41 22.72 -37.97 16.75
C ALA A 41 21.50 -38.81 16.31
N THR A 42 20.32 -38.21 16.40
CA THR A 42 19.12 -38.52 15.62
C THR A 42 18.52 -37.16 15.26
N GLY A 43 18.54 -36.69 14.02
CA GLY A 43 17.68 -37.20 12.96
C GLY A 43 16.47 -36.27 12.83
N GLY A 44 16.50 -35.38 11.84
CA GLY A 44 15.35 -34.60 11.36
C GLY A 44 15.11 -33.26 12.05
N ASP A 45 15.79 -32.19 11.60
CA ASP A 45 15.30 -30.82 11.84
C ASP A 45 14.16 -30.56 10.85
N SER A 46 12.96 -30.99 11.22
CA SER A 46 11.73 -30.40 10.71
C SER A 46 11.77 -28.93 11.10
N SER A 47 11.97 -28.05 10.12
CA SER A 47 12.01 -26.60 10.30
C SER A 47 10.92 -26.18 11.28
N LYS A 48 11.30 -25.78 12.49
CA LYS A 48 10.34 -25.30 13.49
C LYS A 48 9.57 -24.15 12.86
N SER A 49 8.30 -24.39 12.52
CA SER A 49 7.42 -23.35 12.01
C SER A 49 7.39 -22.23 13.04
N TYR A 50 7.81 -21.03 12.63
CA TYR A 50 7.75 -19.85 13.47
C TYR A 50 6.27 -19.58 13.82
N VAL A 51 5.97 -19.44 15.11
CA VAL A 51 4.66 -19.02 15.60
C VAL A 51 4.81 -17.59 16.15
N PRO A 52 4.17 -16.59 15.54
CA PRO A 52 4.27 -15.21 15.99
C PRO A 52 3.61 -15.03 17.37
N LYS A 53 4.15 -14.11 18.18
CA LYS A 53 3.58 -13.74 19.49
C LYS A 53 2.42 -12.75 19.38
N GLU A 54 2.41 -11.98 18.30
CA GLU A 54 1.38 -11.03 17.91
C GLU A 54 1.39 -10.92 16.39
N LEU A 55 0.31 -10.39 15.80
CA LEU A 55 0.19 -10.23 14.37
C LEU A 55 -0.14 -8.78 14.01
N ASN A 56 0.72 -8.15 13.23
CA ASN A 56 0.51 -6.81 12.68
C ASN A 56 -0.10 -6.92 11.28
N VAL A 57 -1.35 -6.50 11.15
CA VAL A 57 -2.10 -6.51 9.89
C VAL A 57 -2.27 -5.06 9.43
N GLN A 58 -2.02 -4.80 8.15
CA GLN A 58 -2.18 -3.44 7.63
C GLN A 58 -2.96 -3.40 6.31
N PHE A 59 -3.82 -2.40 6.20
CA PHE A 59 -4.57 -2.08 4.99
C PHE A 59 -3.99 -0.84 4.31
N VAL A 60 -4.05 -0.81 2.97
CA VAL A 60 -3.83 0.43 2.22
C VAL A 60 -4.95 1.45 2.49
N PRO A 61 -4.66 2.76 2.43
CA PRO A 61 -5.67 3.80 2.65
C PRO A 61 -6.57 4.01 1.42
N SER A 62 -7.41 3.02 1.13
CA SER A 62 -8.36 3.05 0.00
C SER A 62 -9.57 3.97 0.24
N GLN A 63 -9.82 4.34 1.50
CA GLN A 63 -10.86 5.23 1.97
C GLN A 63 -10.31 6.06 3.13
N ASN A 64 -11.11 6.97 3.68
CA ASN A 64 -10.83 7.62 4.95
C ASN A 64 -10.45 6.60 6.06
N ALA A 65 -9.44 6.95 6.87
CA ALA A 65 -8.85 6.06 7.87
C ALA A 65 -9.89 5.60 8.92
N ASP A 66 -10.66 6.52 9.50
CA ASP A 66 -11.67 6.20 10.52
C ASP A 66 -12.72 5.22 9.98
N THR A 67 -13.09 5.39 8.70
CA THR A 67 -14.03 4.49 8.02
C THR A 67 -13.44 3.09 7.84
N LEU A 68 -12.17 3.00 7.46
CA LEU A 68 -11.49 1.71 7.31
C LEU A 68 -11.24 1.04 8.65
N GLU A 69 -10.76 1.76 9.66
CA GLU A 69 -10.53 1.23 11.01
C GLU A 69 -11.83 0.69 11.63
N ALA A 70 -12.96 1.39 11.45
CA ALA A 70 -14.25 0.88 11.89
C ALA A 70 -14.64 -0.43 11.17
N LYS A 71 -14.33 -0.55 9.87
CA LYS A 71 -14.60 -1.76 9.06
C LYS A 71 -13.65 -2.92 9.36
N THR A 72 -12.44 -2.64 9.86
CA THR A 72 -11.44 -3.68 10.14
C THR A 72 -11.51 -4.24 11.55
N LYS A 73 -12.08 -3.50 12.53
CA LYS A 73 -12.26 -3.99 13.91
C LYS A 73 -12.88 -5.40 14.03
N PRO A 74 -13.93 -5.75 13.27
CA PRO A 74 -14.47 -7.12 13.32
C PRO A 74 -13.46 -8.19 12.88
N LEU A 75 -12.60 -7.88 11.92
CA LEU A 75 -11.55 -8.78 11.46
C LEU A 75 -10.46 -8.94 12.52
N GLU A 76 -10.04 -7.85 13.17
CA GLU A 76 -9.07 -7.89 14.28
C GLU A 76 -9.53 -8.85 15.37
N LYS A 77 -10.77 -8.66 15.84
CA LYS A 77 -11.36 -9.51 16.88
C LYS A 77 -11.44 -10.97 16.42
N LEU A 78 -11.92 -11.22 15.20
CA LEU A 78 -12.06 -12.57 14.66
C LEU A 78 -10.71 -13.29 14.60
N LEU A 79 -9.67 -12.63 14.11
CA LEU A 79 -8.33 -13.22 14.02
C LEU A 79 -7.74 -13.43 15.42
N GLY A 80 -7.89 -12.48 16.33
CA GLY A 80 -7.44 -12.63 17.72
C GLY A 80 -8.10 -13.83 18.41
N ASP A 81 -9.43 -13.95 18.31
CA ASP A 81 -10.19 -15.07 18.89
C ASP A 81 -9.77 -16.42 18.29
N LYS A 82 -9.45 -16.47 16.98
CA LYS A 82 -9.09 -17.72 16.28
C LYS A 82 -7.64 -18.14 16.46
N LEU A 83 -6.73 -17.18 16.57
CA LEU A 83 -5.29 -17.43 16.66
C LEU A 83 -4.81 -17.51 18.11
N GLY A 84 -5.54 -16.93 19.06
CA GLY A 84 -5.15 -16.91 20.48
C GLY A 84 -3.95 -16.00 20.76
N ILE A 85 -3.63 -15.07 19.85
CA ILE A 85 -2.57 -14.06 19.98
C ILE A 85 -3.15 -12.66 19.74
N PRO A 86 -2.52 -11.59 20.25
CA PRO A 86 -2.88 -10.23 19.89
C PRO A 86 -2.78 -10.02 18.37
N VAL A 87 -3.80 -9.36 17.81
CA VAL A 87 -3.81 -8.93 16.41
C VAL A 87 -4.04 -7.43 16.42
N HIS A 88 -3.20 -6.70 15.69
CA HIS A 88 -3.29 -5.24 15.56
C HIS A 88 -3.58 -4.91 14.10
N VAL A 89 -4.77 -4.40 13.81
CA VAL A 89 -5.16 -4.02 12.44
C VAL A 89 -5.09 -2.51 12.28
N THR A 90 -4.23 -2.03 11.39
CA THR A 90 -4.03 -0.59 11.14
C THR A 90 -4.20 -0.23 9.66
N VAL A 91 -4.31 1.07 9.39
CA VAL A 91 -4.32 1.61 8.02
C VAL A 91 -3.02 2.36 7.78
N SER A 92 -2.35 2.06 6.67
CA SER A 92 -1.10 2.73 6.30
C SER A 92 -1.31 4.21 5.97
N PRO A 93 -0.33 5.09 6.25
CA PRO A 93 -0.36 6.48 5.81
C PRO A 93 -0.50 6.65 4.29
N ASP A 94 0.12 5.75 3.51
CA ASP A 94 0.08 5.72 2.05
C ASP A 94 0.34 4.29 1.50
N TYR A 95 0.28 4.14 0.17
CA TYR A 95 0.41 2.84 -0.49
C TYR A 95 1.86 2.32 -0.57
N ASN A 96 2.86 3.20 -0.54
CA ASN A 96 4.27 2.80 -0.55
C ASN A 96 4.72 2.35 0.83
N THR A 97 4.25 3.05 1.87
CA THR A 97 4.66 2.80 3.25
C THR A 97 4.38 1.37 3.70
N ILE A 98 3.25 0.78 3.32
CA ILE A 98 2.96 -0.63 3.66
C ILE A 98 3.94 -1.60 2.99
N VAL A 99 4.35 -1.33 1.75
CA VAL A 99 5.32 -2.18 1.03
C VAL A 99 6.67 -2.16 1.74
N GLU A 100 7.11 -0.99 2.21
CA GLU A 100 8.35 -0.85 2.98
C GLU A 100 8.23 -1.44 4.40
N ALA A 101 7.08 -1.27 5.04
CA ALA A 101 6.81 -1.83 6.37
C ALA A 101 6.83 -3.37 6.34
N MET A 102 6.25 -3.99 5.31
CA MET A 102 6.34 -5.44 5.11
C MET A 102 7.78 -5.87 4.80
N ALA A 103 8.50 -5.12 3.97
CA ALA A 103 9.90 -5.42 3.66
C ALA A 103 10.83 -5.36 4.87
N SER A 104 10.52 -4.48 5.82
CA SER A 104 11.23 -4.33 7.10
C SER A 104 10.66 -5.20 8.23
N LYS A 105 9.69 -6.07 7.95
CA LYS A 105 9.03 -6.97 8.91
C LYS A 105 8.31 -6.24 10.05
N GLN A 106 7.87 -5.01 9.82
CA GLN A 106 7.02 -4.25 10.75
C GLN A 106 5.54 -4.60 10.57
N VAL A 107 5.17 -5.15 9.40
CA VAL A 107 3.82 -5.65 9.09
C VAL A 107 3.94 -7.10 8.65
N ASP A 108 3.15 -7.97 9.25
CA ASP A 108 3.14 -9.41 8.99
C ASP A 108 2.17 -9.77 7.85
N VAL A 109 1.00 -9.13 7.81
CA VAL A 109 -0.03 -9.36 6.79
C VAL A 109 -0.49 -8.05 6.18
N GLY A 110 -0.33 -7.91 4.87
CA GLY A 110 -0.76 -6.74 4.12
C GLY A 110 -1.97 -7.03 3.24
N PHE A 111 -2.99 -6.19 3.34
CA PHE A 111 -4.08 -6.14 2.36
C PHE A 111 -3.69 -5.20 1.22
N LEU A 112 -3.01 -5.78 0.23
CA LEU A 112 -2.38 -5.04 -0.87
C LEU A 112 -3.24 -5.07 -2.15
N PRO A 113 -3.32 -3.96 -2.90
CA PRO A 113 -3.75 -4.01 -4.29
C PRO A 113 -2.69 -4.73 -5.16
N PRO A 114 -3.05 -5.21 -6.36
CA PRO A 114 -2.18 -6.05 -7.19
C PRO A 114 -0.78 -5.48 -7.45
N ASN A 115 -0.67 -4.16 -7.72
CA ASN A 115 0.63 -3.54 -8.00
C ASN A 115 1.51 -3.46 -6.73
N ALA A 116 0.93 -3.16 -5.57
CA ALA A 116 1.68 -3.16 -4.32
C ALA A 116 2.17 -4.58 -3.96
N TYR A 117 1.36 -5.60 -4.23
CA TYR A 117 1.79 -6.99 -4.12
C TYR A 117 2.96 -7.31 -5.06
N VAL A 118 2.88 -6.94 -6.34
CA VAL A 118 3.99 -7.14 -7.30
C VAL A 118 5.27 -6.44 -6.84
N LEU A 119 5.16 -5.22 -6.30
CA LEU A 119 6.33 -4.51 -5.75
C LEU A 119 6.93 -5.26 -4.54
N ALA A 120 6.11 -5.73 -3.62
CA ALA A 120 6.56 -6.45 -2.43
C ALA A 120 7.12 -7.86 -2.76
N HIS A 121 6.41 -8.64 -3.57
CA HIS A 121 6.76 -10.03 -3.92
C HIS A 121 7.82 -10.08 -5.02
N ASP A 122 7.60 -9.44 -6.17
CA ASP A 122 8.49 -9.59 -7.32
C ASP A 122 9.73 -8.71 -7.24
N LYS A 123 9.59 -7.47 -6.75
CA LYS A 123 10.71 -6.52 -6.71
C LYS A 123 11.51 -6.62 -5.41
N LYS A 124 10.83 -6.74 -4.26
CA LYS A 124 11.50 -6.80 -2.94
C LYS A 124 11.75 -8.21 -2.43
N LYS A 125 11.01 -9.22 -2.91
CA LYS A 125 11.13 -10.62 -2.45
C LYS A 125 10.86 -10.77 -0.95
N THR A 126 9.91 -10.01 -0.42
CA THR A 126 9.67 -9.89 1.03
C THR A 126 8.34 -10.45 1.49
N VAL A 127 7.42 -10.75 0.58
CA VAL A 127 6.07 -11.23 0.90
C VAL A 127 5.69 -12.38 -0.03
N ASP A 128 4.88 -13.30 0.45
CA ASP A 128 4.25 -14.37 -0.32
C ASP A 128 2.72 -14.17 -0.38
N LEU A 129 2.08 -14.64 -1.45
CA LEU A 129 0.63 -14.60 -1.57
C LEU A 129 -0.01 -15.60 -0.62
N LEU A 130 -0.75 -15.11 0.38
CA LEU A 130 -1.52 -15.95 1.29
C LEU A 130 -2.93 -16.22 0.75
N LEU A 131 -3.64 -15.17 0.37
CA LEU A 131 -5.03 -15.22 -0.11
C LEU A 131 -5.26 -14.18 -1.20
N GLN A 132 -6.15 -14.51 -2.15
CA GLN A 132 -6.70 -13.56 -3.10
C GLN A 132 -8.14 -13.24 -2.71
N ALA A 133 -8.47 -11.95 -2.62
CA ALA A 133 -9.84 -11.53 -2.32
C ALA A 133 -10.74 -11.77 -3.52
N GLN A 134 -11.91 -12.38 -3.28
CA GLN A 134 -13.00 -12.44 -4.25
C GLN A 134 -14.09 -11.45 -3.87
N ARG A 135 -14.78 -10.92 -4.88
CA ARG A 135 -15.92 -10.02 -4.70
C ARG A 135 -17.01 -10.34 -5.71
N TYR A 136 -18.22 -9.87 -5.47
CA TYR A 136 -19.22 -9.89 -6.53
C TYR A 136 -18.77 -8.96 -7.66
N GLY A 137 -19.00 -9.38 -8.91
CA GLY A 137 -18.86 -8.50 -10.05
C GLY A 137 -19.79 -7.30 -9.92
N VAL A 138 -19.63 -6.29 -10.76
CA VAL A 138 -20.30 -4.99 -10.58
C VAL A 138 -20.89 -4.55 -11.91
N LYS A 139 -22.16 -4.14 -11.89
CA LYS A 139 -22.82 -3.49 -13.02
C LYS A 139 -22.32 -2.05 -13.12
N ASP A 140 -21.75 -1.71 -14.27
CA ASP A 140 -21.04 -0.46 -14.46
C ASP A 140 -21.99 0.77 -14.33
N GLU A 141 -23.19 0.66 -14.87
CA GLU A 141 -24.17 1.74 -14.92
C GLU A 141 -24.73 2.08 -13.54
N THR A 142 -25.01 1.05 -12.73
CA THR A 142 -25.72 1.19 -11.44
C THR A 142 -24.81 1.09 -10.22
N GLY A 143 -23.60 0.54 -10.39
CA GLY A 143 -22.69 0.16 -9.31
C GLY A 143 -23.21 -0.97 -8.43
N GLU A 144 -24.27 -1.67 -8.84
CA GLU A 144 -24.79 -2.80 -8.07
C GLU A 144 -23.94 -4.04 -8.27
N ASP A 145 -23.83 -4.85 -7.21
CA ASP A 145 -23.25 -6.18 -7.29
C ASP A 145 -24.04 -7.05 -8.28
N THR A 146 -23.31 -7.83 -9.06
CA THR A 146 -23.81 -8.96 -9.84
C THR A 146 -23.96 -10.18 -8.94
N THR A 147 -24.54 -11.26 -9.45
CA THR A 147 -24.64 -12.53 -8.72
C THR A 147 -23.34 -13.33 -8.71
N ASP A 148 -22.44 -13.07 -9.66
CA ASP A 148 -21.24 -13.87 -9.87
C ASP A 148 -20.07 -13.29 -9.08
N LYS A 149 -19.26 -14.19 -8.49
CA LYS A 149 -17.99 -13.80 -7.88
C LYS A 149 -16.91 -13.68 -8.95
N VAL A 150 -16.08 -12.67 -8.78
CA VAL A 150 -14.90 -12.39 -9.60
C VAL A 150 -13.68 -12.26 -8.70
N ASP A 151 -12.52 -12.57 -9.27
CA ASP A 151 -11.18 -12.41 -8.70
C ASP A 151 -10.49 -11.14 -9.21
N PHE A 152 -11.26 -10.25 -9.83
CA PHE A 152 -10.75 -9.06 -10.48
C PHE A 152 -11.55 -7.80 -10.13
N TYR A 153 -10.96 -6.65 -10.38
CA TYR A 153 -11.67 -5.38 -10.46
C TYR A 153 -11.07 -4.47 -11.54
N LYS A 154 -11.85 -3.49 -12.01
CA LYS A 154 -11.40 -2.53 -13.03
C LYS A 154 -10.89 -1.24 -12.40
N SER A 155 -10.02 -0.56 -13.12
CA SER A 155 -9.74 0.86 -12.94
C SER A 155 -10.71 1.70 -13.77
N MET A 156 -11.10 2.85 -13.26
CA MET A 156 -12.05 3.75 -13.91
C MET A 156 -11.59 5.19 -13.82
N ILE A 157 -11.75 5.92 -14.93
CA ILE A 157 -11.71 7.37 -14.95
C ILE A 157 -13.15 7.89 -14.95
N ILE A 158 -13.50 8.61 -13.90
CA ILE A 158 -14.84 9.16 -13.67
C ILE A 158 -14.81 10.65 -13.90
N VAL A 159 -15.86 11.16 -14.54
CA VAL A 159 -16.10 12.58 -14.81
C VAL A 159 -17.52 12.95 -14.39
N LYS A 160 -17.83 14.25 -14.32
CA LYS A 160 -19.22 14.71 -14.17
C LYS A 160 -20.03 14.36 -15.42
N LYS A 161 -21.33 14.11 -15.26
CA LYS A 161 -22.25 13.72 -16.34
C LYS A 161 -22.27 14.70 -17.51
N ASP A 162 -22.12 15.98 -17.23
CA ASP A 162 -22.09 17.09 -18.19
C ASP A 162 -20.68 17.46 -18.65
N SER A 163 -19.67 16.65 -18.31
CA SER A 163 -18.27 16.91 -18.70
C SER A 163 -18.06 16.83 -20.21
N PRO A 164 -17.28 17.74 -20.80
CA PRO A 164 -16.86 17.63 -22.20
C PRO A 164 -15.81 16.54 -22.44
N ILE A 165 -15.32 15.87 -21.39
CA ILE A 165 -14.31 14.80 -21.48
C ILE A 165 -15.00 13.49 -21.87
N GLN A 166 -14.75 13.00 -23.08
CA GLN A 166 -15.40 11.82 -23.65
C GLN A 166 -14.39 10.71 -24.00
N SER A 167 -13.10 10.99 -23.90
CA SER A 167 -12.01 10.06 -24.22
C SER A 167 -10.77 10.32 -23.37
N LEU A 168 -9.83 9.36 -23.36
CA LEU A 168 -8.53 9.53 -22.69
C LEU A 168 -7.77 10.75 -23.24
N LYS A 169 -7.93 11.06 -24.53
CA LYS A 169 -7.25 12.20 -25.16
C LYS A 169 -7.70 13.54 -24.61
N ASP A 170 -8.96 13.64 -24.21
CA ASP A 170 -9.55 14.87 -23.67
C ASP A 170 -9.03 15.21 -22.26
N LEU A 171 -8.31 14.28 -21.62
CA LEU A 171 -7.66 14.50 -20.34
C LEU A 171 -6.40 15.37 -20.44
N LYS A 172 -5.84 15.56 -21.64
CA LYS A 172 -4.69 16.43 -21.84
C LYS A 172 -5.01 17.86 -21.39
N GLY A 173 -4.17 18.40 -20.51
CA GLY A 173 -4.29 19.71 -19.88
C GLY A 173 -5.30 19.77 -18.72
N LYS A 174 -6.07 18.70 -18.46
CA LYS A 174 -7.08 18.65 -17.40
C LYS A 174 -6.49 18.38 -16.04
N LYS A 175 -7.22 18.75 -14.99
CA LYS A 175 -6.88 18.43 -13.61
C LYS A 175 -7.45 17.07 -13.23
N ILE A 176 -6.58 16.15 -12.83
CA ILE A 176 -6.95 14.77 -12.55
C ILE A 176 -6.61 14.41 -11.11
N GLY A 177 -7.61 13.92 -10.37
CA GLY A 177 -7.40 13.34 -9.04
C GLY A 177 -6.87 11.92 -9.15
N TRP A 178 -5.62 11.72 -8.77
CA TRP A 178 -4.92 10.45 -8.70
C TRP A 178 -4.90 9.90 -7.27
N GLN A 179 -4.78 8.59 -7.11
CA GLN A 179 -4.27 8.03 -5.86
C GLN A 179 -2.74 8.09 -5.85
N ASN A 180 -2.11 7.46 -4.86
CA ASN A 180 -0.65 7.26 -4.85
C ASN A 180 -0.18 6.53 -6.12
N VAL A 181 1.06 6.80 -6.53
CA VAL A 181 1.65 6.29 -7.79
C VAL A 181 1.75 4.76 -7.87
N THR A 182 1.64 4.07 -6.75
CA THR A 182 1.62 2.60 -6.67
C THR A 182 0.23 2.00 -6.54
N SER A 183 -0.81 2.83 -6.48
CA SER A 183 -2.20 2.37 -6.56
C SER A 183 -2.46 1.79 -7.94
N SER A 184 -2.87 0.51 -7.99
CA SER A 184 -3.24 -0.16 -9.24
C SER A 184 -4.27 0.64 -10.01
N ALA A 185 -5.49 0.76 -9.47
CA ALA A 185 -6.58 1.40 -10.19
C ALA A 185 -6.58 2.93 -10.10
N GLY A 186 -5.97 3.51 -9.07
CA GLY A 186 -5.97 4.95 -8.88
C GLY A 186 -4.80 5.69 -9.55
N TYR A 187 -3.82 4.98 -10.11
CA TYR A 187 -2.73 5.59 -10.87
C TYR A 187 -2.15 4.67 -11.94
N VAL A 188 -1.66 3.47 -11.59
CA VAL A 188 -0.82 2.65 -12.50
C VAL A 188 -1.51 2.29 -13.81
N PHE A 189 -2.72 1.73 -13.75
CA PHE A 189 -3.48 1.36 -14.95
C PHE A 189 -3.90 2.60 -15.78
N PRO A 190 -4.52 3.65 -15.19
CA PRO A 190 -4.84 4.88 -15.90
C PRO A 190 -3.61 5.55 -16.55
N ALA A 191 -2.49 5.62 -15.84
CA ALA A 191 -1.25 6.22 -16.33
C ALA A 191 -0.66 5.43 -17.50
N ALA A 192 -0.72 4.10 -17.45
CA ALA A 192 -0.32 3.26 -18.57
C ALA A 192 -1.19 3.48 -19.81
N GLU A 193 -2.50 3.67 -19.62
CA GLU A 193 -3.45 3.91 -20.70
C GLU A 193 -3.30 5.31 -21.32
N LEU A 194 -3.07 6.34 -20.49
CA LEU A 194 -2.71 7.67 -20.98
C LEU A 194 -1.45 7.62 -21.84
N LYS A 195 -0.42 6.87 -21.42
CA LYS A 195 0.82 6.72 -22.19
C LYS A 195 0.59 6.02 -23.54
N GLN A 196 -0.29 5.02 -23.60
CA GLN A 196 -0.65 4.37 -24.87
C GLN A 196 -1.34 5.34 -25.84
N GLU A 197 -2.09 6.30 -25.32
CA GLU A 197 -2.71 7.38 -26.10
C GLU A 197 -1.77 8.56 -26.40
N GLY A 198 -0.46 8.43 -26.06
CA GLY A 198 0.54 9.47 -26.29
C GLY A 198 0.46 10.66 -25.34
N ILE A 199 -0.15 10.48 -24.16
CA ILE A 199 -0.26 11.47 -23.11
C ILE A 199 0.67 11.10 -21.96
N ASP A 200 1.58 11.99 -21.61
CA ASP A 200 2.44 11.82 -20.44
C ASP A 200 1.64 12.20 -19.16
N PRO A 201 1.33 11.25 -18.26
CA PRO A 201 0.53 11.51 -17.06
C PRO A 201 1.22 12.44 -16.06
N ASP A 202 2.52 12.71 -16.21
CA ASP A 202 3.26 13.60 -15.33
C ASP A 202 3.46 15.00 -15.93
N LYS A 203 3.29 15.16 -17.26
CA LYS A 203 3.57 16.42 -17.97
C LYS A 203 2.38 17.01 -18.72
N ASP A 204 1.57 16.14 -19.32
CA ASP A 204 0.46 16.54 -20.19
C ASP A 204 -0.85 16.71 -19.42
N VAL A 205 -0.90 16.42 -18.12
CA VAL A 205 -2.09 16.59 -17.26
C VAL A 205 -1.69 17.28 -15.95
N GLN A 206 -2.66 17.91 -15.28
CA GLN A 206 -2.46 18.53 -13.97
C GLN A 206 -2.84 17.52 -12.87
N GLY A 207 -1.91 16.64 -12.50
CA GLY A 207 -2.14 15.61 -11.50
C GLY A 207 -2.25 16.16 -10.08
N VAL A 208 -3.26 15.70 -9.33
CA VAL A 208 -3.45 15.99 -7.91
C VAL A 208 -3.56 14.67 -7.16
N THR A 209 -2.64 14.37 -6.26
CA THR A 209 -2.73 13.17 -5.42
C THR A 209 -3.75 13.38 -4.31
N ILE A 210 -4.77 12.53 -4.27
CA ILE A 210 -5.85 12.51 -3.28
C ILE A 210 -5.79 11.16 -2.56
N LYS A 211 -5.73 11.21 -1.23
CA LYS A 211 -5.75 10.00 -0.39
C LYS A 211 -7.19 9.55 -0.16
N GLY A 212 -7.51 8.34 -0.60
CA GLY A 212 -8.84 7.75 -0.48
C GLY A 212 -9.66 7.93 -1.75
N HIS A 213 -10.30 6.86 -2.20
CA HIS A 213 -11.14 6.89 -3.39
C HIS A 213 -12.46 7.63 -3.15
N ASP A 214 -13.01 7.55 -1.94
CA ASP A 214 -14.12 8.35 -1.44
C ASP A 214 -13.84 9.86 -1.54
N ALA A 215 -12.67 10.29 -1.04
CA ALA A 215 -12.24 11.68 -1.11
C ALA A 215 -12.06 12.16 -2.56
N ALA A 216 -11.55 11.30 -3.45
CA ALA A 216 -11.44 11.62 -4.87
C ALA A 216 -12.83 11.84 -5.51
N ILE A 217 -13.80 10.96 -5.23
CA ILE A 217 -15.18 11.16 -5.71
C ILE A 217 -15.76 12.48 -5.21
N MET A 218 -15.56 12.81 -3.93
CA MET A 218 -16.02 14.09 -3.36
C MET A 218 -15.33 15.30 -4.00
N ALA A 219 -14.02 15.21 -4.27
CA ALA A 219 -13.27 16.27 -4.96
C ALA A 219 -13.83 16.53 -6.36
N LEU A 220 -14.17 15.48 -7.11
CA LEU A 220 -14.81 15.60 -8.41
C LEU A 220 -16.19 16.25 -8.29
N LEU A 221 -17.05 15.78 -7.37
CA LEU A 221 -18.38 16.36 -7.15
C LEU A 221 -18.29 17.87 -6.86
N ASN A 222 -17.34 18.26 -6.01
CA ASN A 222 -17.07 19.63 -5.62
C ASN A 222 -16.38 20.47 -6.71
N GLY A 223 -16.05 19.89 -7.88
CA GLY A 223 -15.41 20.60 -8.99
C GLY A 223 -13.95 21.00 -8.72
N GLN A 224 -13.28 20.33 -7.78
CA GLN A 224 -11.88 20.58 -7.46
C GLN A 224 -10.92 19.98 -8.50
N VAL A 225 -11.40 18.96 -9.22
CA VAL A 225 -10.72 18.26 -10.31
C VAL A 225 -11.73 17.99 -11.44
N ASP A 226 -11.24 17.81 -12.67
CA ASP A 226 -12.07 17.56 -13.85
C ASP A 226 -12.40 16.08 -14.04
N ALA A 227 -11.51 15.21 -13.56
CA ALA A 227 -11.65 13.75 -13.61
C ALA A 227 -10.97 13.10 -12.39
N VAL A 228 -11.35 11.87 -12.05
CA VAL A 228 -10.65 11.07 -11.03
C VAL A 228 -10.45 9.64 -11.46
N ALA A 229 -9.29 9.09 -11.09
CA ALA A 229 -9.01 7.67 -11.24
C ALA A 229 -9.29 6.90 -9.96
N VAL A 230 -10.16 5.90 -10.06
CA VAL A 230 -10.61 5.11 -8.92
C VAL A 230 -10.79 3.63 -9.27
N PHE A 231 -10.91 2.77 -8.26
CA PHE A 231 -11.38 1.40 -8.47
C PHE A 231 -12.86 1.40 -8.90
N GLN A 232 -13.24 0.38 -9.67
CA GLN A 232 -14.61 0.16 -10.11
C GLN A 232 -15.56 0.15 -8.93
N ASP A 233 -16.57 1.04 -9.01
CA ASP A 233 -17.61 1.33 -8.02
C ASP A 233 -17.25 2.14 -6.76
N ALA A 234 -16.11 2.85 -6.74
CA ALA A 234 -15.81 3.79 -5.65
C ALA A 234 -16.94 4.81 -5.36
N ARG A 235 -17.84 5.10 -6.31
CA ARG A 235 -19.07 5.89 -6.09
C ARG A 235 -19.96 5.33 -4.97
N ASN A 236 -20.01 4.01 -4.79
CA ASN A 236 -20.77 3.39 -3.70
C ASN A 236 -20.26 3.80 -2.31
N THR A 237 -18.97 4.13 -2.19
CA THR A 237 -18.38 4.53 -0.90
C THR A 237 -18.97 5.83 -0.35
N VAL A 238 -19.47 6.70 -1.23
CA VAL A 238 -20.09 8.00 -0.87
C VAL A 238 -21.61 7.99 -1.02
N LYS A 239 -22.23 6.88 -1.46
CA LYS A 239 -23.66 6.82 -1.78
C LYS A 239 -24.57 7.16 -0.59
N LYS A 240 -24.10 6.92 0.64
CA LYS A 240 -24.82 7.31 1.86
C LYS A 240 -24.96 8.84 1.96
N ASP A 241 -23.91 9.57 1.61
CA ASP A 241 -23.86 11.03 1.73
C ASP A 241 -24.36 11.72 0.45
N VAL A 242 -24.19 11.05 -0.70
CA VAL A 242 -24.61 11.52 -2.03
C VAL A 242 -25.43 10.42 -2.73
N PRO A 243 -26.73 10.26 -2.39
CA PRO A 243 -27.57 9.16 -2.91
C PRO A 243 -27.71 9.14 -4.43
N ASP A 244 -27.61 10.30 -5.08
CA ASP A 244 -27.72 10.50 -6.52
C ASP A 244 -26.34 10.53 -7.25
N VAL A 245 -25.26 10.06 -6.61
CA VAL A 245 -23.90 10.09 -7.16
C VAL A 245 -23.80 9.43 -8.55
N PHE A 246 -24.55 8.36 -8.80
CA PHE A 246 -24.58 7.67 -10.10
C PHE A 246 -25.30 8.47 -11.19
N ALA A 247 -26.19 9.39 -10.82
CA ALA A 247 -26.81 10.32 -11.77
C ALA A 247 -25.90 11.52 -12.07
N LYS A 248 -25.01 11.88 -11.14
CA LYS A 248 -24.08 13.02 -11.24
C LYS A 248 -22.77 12.68 -11.93
N LEU A 249 -22.27 11.46 -11.75
CA LEU A 249 -20.96 11.03 -12.21
C LEU A 249 -21.06 9.85 -13.16
N VAL A 250 -20.41 9.96 -14.30
CA VAL A 250 -20.42 8.95 -15.35
C VAL A 250 -19.01 8.43 -15.61
N TYR A 251 -18.96 7.23 -16.20
CA TYR A 251 -17.72 6.68 -16.70
C TYR A 251 -17.38 7.33 -18.03
N SER A 252 -16.16 7.84 -18.14
CA SER A 252 -15.67 8.37 -19.41
C SER A 252 -14.97 7.26 -20.21
N ILE A 253 -14.14 6.43 -19.57
CA ILE A 253 -13.38 5.36 -20.24
C ILE A 253 -13.30 4.10 -19.36
N THR A 254 -13.77 2.96 -19.88
CA THR A 254 -13.44 1.63 -19.34
C THR A 254 -12.17 1.16 -20.02
N LEU A 255 -11.09 0.98 -19.24
CA LEU A 255 -9.83 0.44 -19.77
C LEU A 255 -10.08 -0.97 -20.35
N PRO A 256 -9.43 -1.35 -21.46
CA PRO A 256 -9.71 -2.60 -22.16
C PRO A 256 -9.58 -3.81 -21.22
N LYS A 257 -10.39 -4.86 -21.48
CA LYS A 257 -10.46 -6.07 -20.63
C LYS A 257 -9.11 -6.74 -20.37
N SER A 258 -8.10 -6.52 -21.23
CA SER A 258 -6.72 -7.00 -21.05
C SER A 258 -6.00 -6.40 -19.85
N LEU A 259 -6.52 -5.30 -19.28
CA LEU A 259 -5.94 -4.57 -18.15
C LEU A 259 -6.81 -4.63 -16.89
N THR A 260 -7.73 -5.59 -16.86
CA THR A 260 -8.47 -5.89 -15.64
C THR A 260 -7.48 -6.42 -14.60
N THR A 261 -7.50 -5.83 -13.41
CA THR A 261 -6.55 -6.20 -12.35
C THR A 261 -6.95 -7.58 -11.83
N ARG A 262 -6.08 -8.57 -11.98
CA ARG A 262 -6.23 -9.92 -11.42
C ARG A 262 -5.28 -10.06 -10.24
#